data_AF-A0AA97GDQ5-F1
#
_entry.id   AF-A0AA97GDQ5-F1
#
_cell.length_a   1.000
_cell.length_b   1.000
_cell.length_c   1.000
_cell.angle_alpha   90.00
_cell.angle_beta   90.00
_cell.angle_gamma   90.00
#
_symmetry.space_group_name_H-M   'P 1'
#
loop_
_entity.id
_entity.type
_entity.pdbx_description
1 polymer ?
#
loop_
_entity_poly.entity_id
_entity_poly.type
_entity_poly.pdbx_seq_one_letter_code
_entity_poly.pdbx_strand_id
1 'polypeptide(L)'
;MPPITPCNLPDPLDMPDTIQAPPQTPPNEEKPASKSESLRTPEQLKKPVTPAYTIKKKLKQLNLAHKLKSALLTHQTGQWFTAIVLIPWALCAIYFTLIASDRYVSEASFLIERSDSGGGSIEGLSLFGVIPQASNDQKILETFIQSPDMLEHLDQKLSLKQHYIESADWISRLTPSASQEDFLDFYRSHINVRYNDTNGMLDMEVQGFEPEYTKKVTDLILLKSESFVNDISHNLANEQLTFVRSEVERAEQRLKDFTRRLLNFQNKTGLLSVEEQGAALSGIMNELQAELIRSQTELQTLTSYLNENSAQVIALKQRISALQSQITTEKDKLVDSEATSLNELAAQQQELQLDLELATQAYTSALVALETTRTEASRKLKQLVVVSSPYQAQDAKYPRVAYSLINILLILLMIFALARMIRATIHEHRD
;
A
#
# COMPACT_ATOMS: atom_id res chain seq x y z
N MET A 1 -28.40 30.49 -45.84
CA MET A 1 -28.49 31.93 -45.48
C MET A 1 -28.34 32.07 -43.97
N PRO A 2 -27.69 33.14 -43.50
CA PRO A 2 -26.62 33.13 -42.48
C PRO A 2 -27.10 33.71 -41.13
N PRO A 3 -26.20 34.10 -40.20
CA PRO A 3 -25.35 33.28 -39.32
C PRO A 3 -25.72 33.50 -37.84
N ILE A 4 -25.25 32.63 -36.94
CA ILE A 4 -25.30 32.88 -35.49
C ILE A 4 -23.89 33.23 -35.02
N THR A 5 -23.76 34.48 -34.58
CA THR A 5 -22.58 35.17 -34.08
C THR A 5 -22.09 34.58 -32.75
N PRO A 6 -20.77 34.57 -32.46
CA PRO A 6 -20.24 34.04 -31.20
C PRO A 6 -20.48 34.99 -30.01
N CYS A 7 -20.75 34.41 -28.84
CA CYS A 7 -20.85 35.14 -27.56
C CYS A 7 -19.48 35.67 -27.12
N ASN A 8 -19.47 36.94 -26.76
CA ASN A 8 -18.39 37.71 -26.13
C ASN A 8 -18.00 37.14 -24.76
N LEU A 9 -16.69 37.02 -24.52
CA LEU A 9 -16.08 37.07 -23.19
C LEU A 9 -16.27 38.47 -22.59
N PRO A 10 -16.51 38.59 -21.27
CA PRO A 10 -16.19 39.82 -20.54
C PRO A 10 -14.75 39.75 -20.00
N ASP A 11 -13.98 40.79 -20.30
CA ASP A 11 -12.68 41.09 -19.69
C ASP A 11 -12.84 41.61 -18.24
N PRO A 12 -11.76 41.57 -17.44
CA PRO A 12 -11.78 41.68 -15.98
C PRO A 12 -11.63 43.12 -15.48
N LEU A 13 -12.24 43.44 -14.33
CA LEU A 13 -11.99 44.67 -13.59
C LEU A 13 -11.47 44.40 -12.17
N ASP A 14 -10.30 44.98 -11.92
CA ASP A 14 -9.78 45.62 -10.71
C ASP A 14 -9.60 44.85 -9.39
N MET A 15 -8.33 44.59 -9.07
CA MET A 15 -7.76 44.74 -7.72
C MET A 15 -6.49 45.62 -7.79
N PRO A 16 -6.22 46.47 -6.79
CA PRO A 16 -5.24 47.56 -6.93
C PRO A 16 -3.79 47.17 -6.62
N ASP A 17 -2.93 47.72 -7.47
CA ASP A 17 -1.57 48.26 -7.31
C ASP A 17 -0.80 48.06 -5.99
N THR A 18 0.44 47.58 -6.16
CA THR A 18 1.72 48.27 -5.81
C THR A 18 2.69 47.29 -5.13
N ILE A 19 3.69 46.77 -5.85
CA ILE A 19 5.12 46.85 -5.46
C ILE A 19 5.96 46.86 -6.75
N GLN A 20 6.67 47.96 -6.92
CA GLN A 20 7.50 48.31 -8.07
C GLN A 20 8.97 48.17 -7.65
N ALA A 21 9.76 47.37 -8.37
CA ALA A 21 11.22 47.53 -8.44
C ALA A 21 11.53 48.77 -9.31
N PRO A 22 12.67 49.50 -9.25
CA PRO A 22 14.07 49.00 -9.29
C PRO A 22 15.05 49.97 -8.53
N PRO A 23 16.35 50.25 -8.85
CA PRO A 23 17.42 49.62 -9.67
C PRO A 23 18.80 49.51 -8.93
N GLN A 24 19.87 49.14 -9.66
CA GLN A 24 21.27 48.96 -9.22
C GLN A 24 22.18 50.22 -9.32
N THR A 25 23.32 50.19 -8.60
CA THR A 25 24.65 50.90 -8.75
C THR A 25 24.85 52.32 -8.14
N PRO A 26 26.10 52.85 -7.94
CA PRO A 26 27.36 52.37 -7.28
C PRO A 26 27.88 53.41 -6.20
N PRO A 27 29.17 53.85 -6.13
CA PRO A 27 30.35 53.39 -5.37
C PRO A 27 30.85 54.36 -4.23
N ASN A 28 32.07 54.11 -3.70
CA ASN A 28 32.97 54.98 -2.87
C ASN A 28 32.75 55.02 -1.34
N GLU A 29 33.73 54.64 -0.51
CA GLU A 29 34.99 55.34 -0.15
C GLU A 29 34.75 56.37 0.98
N GLU A 30 35.11 56.03 2.23
CA GLU A 30 35.93 56.84 3.15
C GLU A 30 35.90 56.32 4.62
N LYS A 31 37.11 56.16 5.16
CA LYS A 31 37.52 56.08 6.59
C LYS A 31 37.34 57.47 7.24
N PRO A 32 37.43 57.71 8.58
CA PRO A 32 38.61 57.32 9.38
C PRO A 32 38.45 57.14 10.93
N ALA A 33 39.61 56.77 11.53
CA ALA A 33 40.11 57.11 12.87
C ALA A 33 39.47 56.45 14.13
N SER A 34 40.20 56.01 15.17
CA SER A 34 41.60 56.22 15.55
C SER A 34 42.04 55.34 16.74
N LYS A 35 43.32 54.90 16.69
CA LYS A 35 44.33 54.65 17.77
C LYS A 35 44.10 53.51 18.77
N SER A 36 45.12 52.76 19.21
CA SER A 36 46.58 52.99 19.32
C SER A 36 47.34 51.64 19.22
N GLU A 37 48.36 51.47 18.36
CA GLU A 37 49.79 51.76 18.60
C GLU A 37 50.46 50.68 19.49
N SER A 38 51.28 49.77 18.96
CA SER A 38 52.72 49.94 18.68
C SER A 38 53.31 48.52 18.40
N LEU A 39 54.42 48.25 17.71
CA LEU A 39 55.39 48.98 16.90
C LEU A 39 56.23 47.92 16.13
N ARG A 40 56.46 48.15 14.82
CA ARG A 40 57.73 48.00 14.06
C ARG A 40 58.42 46.62 13.81
N THR A 41 58.25 46.17 12.56
CA THR A 41 59.20 45.78 11.44
C THR A 41 60.62 46.41 11.54
N PRO A 42 61.71 46.01 10.82
CA PRO A 42 61.77 45.57 9.40
C PRO A 42 62.89 44.52 9.10
N GLU A 43 63.34 44.12 7.90
CA GLU A 43 63.21 44.57 6.51
C GLU A 43 63.71 43.45 5.57
N GLN A 44 63.08 43.37 4.40
CA GLN A 44 63.49 42.91 3.06
C GLN A 44 64.84 42.20 2.78
N LEU A 45 64.88 41.29 1.79
CA LEU A 45 65.32 41.55 0.39
C LEU A 45 65.44 40.27 -0.50
N LYS A 46 65.00 40.40 -1.78
CA LYS A 46 65.50 39.77 -3.04
C LYS A 46 65.35 38.25 -3.36
N LYS A 47 64.69 37.99 -4.51
CA LYS A 47 64.77 36.81 -5.44
C LYS A 47 66.18 36.76 -6.12
N PRO A 48 66.66 35.71 -6.87
CA PRO A 48 65.93 34.79 -7.78
C PRO A 48 66.54 33.34 -8.03
N VAL A 49 65.98 32.62 -9.02
CA VAL A 49 66.54 31.52 -9.87
C VAL A 49 66.48 30.04 -9.41
N THR A 50 65.89 29.20 -10.26
CA THR A 50 65.88 27.71 -10.32
C THR A 50 67.26 27.15 -10.75
N PRO A 51 67.71 25.96 -10.29
CA PRO A 51 67.41 24.73 -11.03
C PRO A 51 67.33 23.43 -10.20
N ALA A 52 67.04 22.35 -10.90
CA ALA A 52 67.00 20.96 -10.46
C ALA A 52 68.24 20.48 -9.67
N TYR A 53 68.06 19.31 -9.04
CA TYR A 53 69.03 18.24 -8.77
C TYR A 53 69.26 17.90 -7.28
N THR A 54 69.10 16.60 -6.99
CA THR A 54 69.74 15.81 -5.93
C THR A 54 69.23 15.92 -4.49
N ILE A 55 68.43 14.92 -4.09
CA ILE A 55 68.44 14.40 -2.72
C ILE A 55 69.17 13.04 -2.73
N LYS A 56 70.50 13.11 -2.75
CA LYS A 56 71.38 12.05 -2.23
C LYS A 56 71.88 12.51 -0.86
N LYS A 57 71.11 12.26 0.21
CA LYS A 57 71.63 12.14 1.58
C LYS A 57 70.51 11.85 2.60
N LYS A 58 70.24 10.55 2.82
CA LYS A 58 70.19 9.93 4.16
C LYS A 58 69.96 8.42 4.03
N LEU A 59 70.87 7.76 3.30
CA LEU A 59 71.16 6.34 3.47
C LEU A 59 72.05 6.18 4.71
N LYS A 60 71.44 6.21 5.91
CA LYS A 60 72.02 5.64 7.14
C LYS A 60 70.98 5.70 8.24
N GLN A 61 70.10 4.70 8.26
CA GLN A 61 69.65 3.96 9.44
C GLN A 61 68.60 2.93 8.98
N LEU A 62 69.05 2.03 8.11
CA LEU A 62 68.31 0.86 7.65
C LEU A 62 68.66 -0.31 8.59
N ASN A 63 68.39 -0.15 9.90
CA ASN A 63 68.59 -1.19 10.92
C ASN A 63 67.26 -1.70 11.51
N LEU A 64 66.12 -1.36 10.89
CA LEU A 64 64.80 -1.84 11.30
C LEU A 64 64.43 -3.16 10.61
N ALA A 65 64.80 -3.32 9.33
CA ALA A 65 64.62 -4.58 8.59
C ALA A 65 65.49 -5.73 9.13
N HIS A 66 66.68 -5.45 9.67
CA HIS A 66 67.55 -6.47 10.24
C HIS A 66 67.07 -6.93 11.64
N LYS A 67 66.49 -6.04 12.45
CA LYS A 67 65.90 -6.41 13.76
C LYS A 67 64.58 -7.19 13.62
N LEU A 68 63.77 -6.86 12.62
CA LEU A 68 62.56 -7.64 12.29
C LEU A 68 62.90 -9.06 11.82
N LYS A 69 63.97 -9.22 11.01
CA LYS A 69 64.48 -10.56 10.65
C LYS A 69 64.96 -11.36 11.85
N SER A 70 65.66 -10.76 12.82
CA SER A 70 66.19 -11.49 13.99
C SER A 70 65.15 -11.79 15.08
N ALA A 71 64.02 -11.06 15.12
CA ALA A 71 62.92 -11.34 16.05
C ALA A 71 61.96 -12.43 15.53
N LEU A 72 61.85 -12.60 14.21
CA LEU A 72 61.11 -13.69 13.56
C LEU A 72 61.90 -15.02 13.52
N LEU A 73 63.19 -14.99 13.88
CA LEU A 73 64.11 -16.12 13.87
C LEU A 73 64.65 -16.47 15.28
N THR A 74 63.84 -16.28 16.32
CA THR A 74 64.03 -16.97 17.61
C THR A 74 63.23 -18.28 17.63
N HIS A 75 63.88 -19.34 18.06
CA HIS A 75 63.99 -20.60 17.29
C HIS A 75 62.82 -21.60 17.39
N GLN A 76 61.62 -21.18 17.78
CA GLN A 76 60.41 -22.01 17.68
C GLN A 76 59.16 -21.17 17.38
N THR A 77 58.89 -20.09 18.11
CA THR A 77 57.63 -19.33 18.03
C THR A 77 57.42 -18.57 16.70
N GLY A 78 58.50 -18.13 16.05
CA GLY A 78 58.42 -17.45 14.75
C GLY A 78 58.03 -18.38 13.58
N GLN A 79 58.41 -19.67 13.64
CA GLN A 79 58.05 -20.65 12.62
C GLN A 79 56.57 -21.05 12.67
N TRP A 80 55.99 -21.15 13.87
CA TRP A 80 54.55 -21.38 14.01
C TRP A 80 53.73 -20.19 13.54
N PHE A 81 54.22 -18.95 13.78
CA PHE A 81 53.57 -17.75 13.28
C PHE A 81 53.55 -17.70 11.75
N THR A 82 54.70 -17.96 11.10
CA THR A 82 54.74 -17.95 9.63
C THR A 82 53.89 -19.07 9.02
N ALA A 83 53.91 -20.27 9.61
CA ALA A 83 53.15 -21.41 9.13
C ALA A 83 51.63 -21.26 9.31
N ILE A 84 51.17 -20.70 10.43
CA ILE A 84 49.74 -20.57 10.74
C ILE A 84 49.16 -19.28 10.16
N VAL A 85 49.95 -18.20 10.07
CA VAL A 85 49.44 -16.88 9.66
C VAL A 85 49.86 -16.50 8.25
N LEU A 86 51.17 -16.43 7.98
CA LEU A 86 51.64 -15.90 6.69
C LEU A 86 51.36 -16.83 5.51
N ILE A 87 51.51 -18.15 5.67
CA ILE A 87 51.29 -19.11 4.58
C ILE A 87 49.81 -19.15 4.16
N PRO A 88 48.83 -19.35 5.05
CA PRO A 88 47.43 -19.40 4.64
C PRO A 88 46.95 -18.04 4.11
N TRP A 89 47.40 -16.93 4.70
CA TRP A 89 47.07 -15.60 4.20
C TRP A 89 47.63 -15.36 2.78
N ALA A 90 48.87 -15.74 2.51
CA ALA A 90 49.46 -15.62 1.18
C ALA A 90 48.76 -16.51 0.15
N LEU A 91 48.35 -17.73 0.51
CA LEU A 91 47.55 -18.60 -0.34
C LEU A 91 46.18 -17.98 -0.67
N CYS A 92 45.49 -17.41 0.32
CA CYS A 92 44.26 -16.66 0.09
C CYS A 92 44.48 -15.43 -0.80
N ALA A 93 45.58 -14.69 -0.61
CA ALA A 93 45.93 -13.53 -1.43
C ALA A 93 46.16 -13.92 -2.88
N ILE A 94 46.88 -15.00 -3.15
CA ILE A 94 47.10 -15.53 -4.50
C ILE A 94 45.76 -15.94 -5.12
N TYR A 95 44.91 -16.64 -4.36
CA TYR A 95 43.60 -17.05 -4.84
C TYR A 95 42.72 -15.85 -5.24
N PHE A 96 42.54 -14.87 -4.34
CA PHE A 96 41.66 -13.74 -4.60
C PHE A 96 42.17 -12.77 -5.67
N THR A 97 43.46 -12.78 -6.01
CA THR A 97 44.04 -11.86 -6.99
C THR A 97 44.23 -12.47 -8.38
N LEU A 98 44.43 -13.79 -8.48
CA LEU A 98 44.76 -14.45 -9.75
C LEU A 98 43.72 -15.48 -10.21
N ILE A 99 42.97 -16.06 -9.28
CA ILE A 99 42.09 -17.20 -9.58
C ILE A 99 40.63 -16.81 -9.45
N ALA A 100 40.26 -15.98 -8.46
CA ALA A 100 38.88 -15.62 -8.21
C ALA A 100 38.26 -14.83 -9.38
N SER A 101 37.11 -15.30 -9.84
CA SER A 101 36.30 -14.73 -10.89
C SER A 101 35.72 -13.41 -10.42
N ASP A 102 35.90 -12.41 -11.27
CA ASP A 102 35.30 -11.11 -11.10
C ASP A 102 33.78 -11.20 -11.22
N ARG A 103 33.08 -10.55 -10.30
CA ARG A 103 31.62 -10.49 -10.26
C ARG A 103 31.16 -9.05 -10.45
N TYR A 104 30.40 -8.86 -11.51
CA TYR A 104 29.77 -7.62 -11.94
C TYR A 104 28.38 -7.52 -11.34
N VAL A 105 27.97 -6.29 -11.01
CA VAL A 105 26.68 -6.04 -10.36
C VAL A 105 25.88 -5.05 -11.18
N SER A 106 24.65 -5.43 -11.51
CA SER A 106 23.65 -4.56 -12.13
C SER A 106 22.61 -4.24 -11.08
N GLU A 107 22.37 -2.94 -10.86
CA GLU A 107 21.46 -2.45 -9.83
C GLU A 107 20.23 -1.81 -10.49
N ALA A 108 19.06 -2.02 -9.88
CA ALA A 108 17.81 -1.41 -10.29
C ALA A 108 16.98 -1.04 -9.06
N SER A 109 16.33 0.11 -9.10
CA SER A 109 15.43 0.58 -8.04
C SER A 109 14.07 0.87 -8.65
N PHE A 110 13.02 0.30 -8.08
CA PHE A 110 11.66 0.45 -8.58
C PHE A 110 10.63 0.54 -7.45
N LEU A 111 9.48 1.12 -7.77
CA LEU A 111 8.36 1.34 -6.86
C LEU A 111 7.08 0.80 -7.49
N ILE A 112 6.19 0.24 -6.67
CA ILE A 112 4.83 -0.08 -7.09
C ILE A 112 3.97 1.15 -6.81
N GLU A 113 3.59 1.87 -7.86
CA GLU A 113 2.73 3.04 -7.73
C GLU A 113 1.28 2.64 -7.99
N ARG A 114 0.41 2.88 -7.01
CA ARG A 114 -1.03 2.78 -7.20
C ARG A 114 -1.51 4.09 -7.80
N SER A 115 -2.29 4.03 -8.88
CA SER A 115 -2.97 5.20 -9.44
C SER A 115 -4.10 5.68 -8.52
N ASP A 116 -3.77 6.09 -7.31
CA ASP A 116 -4.75 6.59 -6.33
C ASP A 116 -4.61 8.11 -6.21
N SER A 117 -4.96 8.80 -7.30
CA SER A 117 -5.18 10.25 -7.24
C SER A 117 -6.62 10.50 -6.75
N GLY A 118 -6.78 10.58 -5.43
CA GLY A 118 -7.97 11.13 -4.79
C GLY A 118 -8.90 10.11 -4.12
N GLY A 119 -8.59 9.76 -2.88
CA GLY A 119 -9.50 9.07 -1.97
C GLY A 119 -8.96 9.25 -0.56
N GLY A 120 -9.60 10.12 0.23
CA GLY A 120 -9.11 10.55 1.53
C GLY A 120 -8.58 9.39 2.36
N SER A 121 -7.27 9.42 2.63
CA SER A 121 -6.73 8.75 3.80
C SER A 121 -7.53 9.26 4.98
N ILE A 122 -8.41 8.41 5.50
CA ILE A 122 -9.03 8.64 6.79
C ILE A 122 -7.87 8.51 7.79
N GLU A 123 -7.16 9.63 8.01
CA GLU A 123 -6.02 9.73 8.93
C GLU A 123 -6.40 9.30 10.36
N GLY A 124 -7.71 9.21 10.67
CA GLY A 124 -8.24 8.66 11.91
C GLY A 124 -8.21 7.13 12.07
N LEU A 125 -8.02 6.34 11.00
CA LEU A 125 -7.98 4.87 11.09
C LEU A 125 -6.58 4.30 11.38
N SER A 126 -5.53 5.12 11.29
CA SER A 126 -4.17 4.76 11.72
C SER A 126 -4.11 4.39 13.21
N LEU A 127 -4.98 5.00 14.03
CA LEU A 127 -5.08 4.73 15.48
C LEU A 127 -5.63 3.32 15.80
N PHE A 128 -6.25 2.64 14.82
CA PHE A 128 -6.76 1.28 14.96
C PHE A 128 -5.75 0.18 14.56
N GLY A 129 -4.49 0.55 14.28
CA GLY A 129 -3.44 -0.44 14.01
C GLY A 129 -3.51 -1.09 12.61
N VAL A 130 -4.21 -0.44 11.66
CA VAL A 130 -4.23 -0.91 10.26
C VAL A 130 -2.89 -0.57 9.62
N ILE A 131 -2.06 -1.60 9.42
CA ILE A 131 -0.74 -1.52 8.80
C ILE A 131 -0.87 -0.96 7.36
N PRO A 132 0.02 -0.05 6.92
CA PRO A 132 0.03 0.43 5.53
C PRO A 132 0.18 -0.73 4.54
N GLN A 133 -0.85 -0.98 3.74
CA GLN A 133 -0.91 -2.07 2.75
C GLN A 133 0.19 -1.98 1.67
N ALA A 134 0.73 -0.78 1.40
CA ALA A 134 1.80 -0.57 0.43
C ALA A 134 3.07 -1.39 0.75
N SER A 135 3.35 -1.64 2.04
CA SER A 135 4.49 -2.46 2.46
C SER A 135 4.32 -3.95 2.14
N ASN A 136 3.08 -4.43 1.99
CA ASN A 136 2.80 -5.84 1.68
C ASN A 136 3.02 -6.13 0.19
N ASP A 137 2.59 -5.26 -0.71
CA ASP A 137 2.76 -5.45 -2.16
C ASP A 137 4.24 -5.59 -2.54
N GLN A 138 5.11 -4.80 -1.91
CA GLN A 138 6.55 -4.83 -2.16
C GLN A 138 7.21 -6.09 -1.63
N LYS A 139 6.79 -6.58 -0.45
CA LYS A 139 7.25 -7.86 0.10
C LYS A 139 6.78 -9.06 -0.73
N ILE A 140 5.57 -8.99 -1.29
CA ILE A 140 5.07 -10.02 -2.21
C ILE A 140 5.97 -10.05 -3.46
N LEU A 141 6.31 -8.89 -4.01
CA LEU A 141 7.20 -8.80 -5.16
C LEU A 141 8.63 -9.27 -4.86
N GLU A 142 9.17 -8.91 -3.68
CA GLU A 142 10.46 -9.41 -3.20
C GLU A 142 10.47 -10.94 -3.13
N THR A 143 9.44 -11.53 -2.52
CA THR A 143 9.28 -12.98 -2.41
C THR A 143 9.17 -13.63 -3.79
N PHE A 144 8.43 -13.00 -4.72
CA PHE A 144 8.30 -13.48 -6.09
C PHE A 144 9.63 -13.46 -6.84
N ILE A 145 10.45 -12.42 -6.71
CA ILE A 145 11.76 -12.37 -7.35
C ILE A 145 12.68 -13.49 -6.83
N GLN A 146 12.59 -13.83 -5.54
CA GLN A 146 13.37 -14.91 -4.91
C GLN A 146 12.72 -16.30 -5.03
N SER A 147 11.61 -16.41 -5.75
CA SER A 147 10.84 -17.65 -5.91
C SER A 147 11.46 -18.60 -6.94
N PRO A 148 11.17 -19.91 -6.85
CA PRO A 148 11.54 -20.88 -7.89
C PRO A 148 10.91 -20.54 -9.26
N ASP A 149 9.73 -19.93 -9.30
CA ASP A 149 9.03 -19.58 -10.54
C ASP A 149 9.80 -18.53 -11.35
N MET A 150 10.39 -17.53 -10.67
CA MET A 150 11.26 -16.55 -11.32
C MET A 150 12.53 -17.23 -11.85
N LEU A 151 13.15 -18.09 -11.04
CA LEU A 151 14.35 -18.82 -11.44
C LEU A 151 14.11 -19.68 -12.69
N GLU A 152 13.01 -20.43 -12.71
CA GLU A 152 12.63 -21.26 -13.85
C GLU A 152 12.40 -20.41 -15.11
N HIS A 153 11.73 -19.25 -14.96
CA HIS A 153 11.52 -18.33 -16.07
C HIS A 153 12.84 -17.80 -16.66
N LEU A 154 13.79 -17.43 -15.80
CA LEU A 154 15.11 -16.98 -16.22
C LEU A 154 15.91 -18.10 -16.89
N ASP A 155 15.86 -19.32 -16.36
CA ASP A 155 16.57 -20.47 -16.93
C ASP A 155 16.02 -20.85 -18.31
N GLN A 156 14.69 -20.83 -18.48
CA GLN A 156 14.05 -21.09 -19.77
C GLN A 156 14.40 -20.06 -20.85
N LYS A 157 14.64 -18.79 -20.47
CA LYS A 157 14.88 -17.69 -21.41
C LYS A 157 16.36 -17.41 -21.69
N LEU A 158 17.21 -17.56 -20.69
CA LEU A 158 18.63 -17.19 -20.75
C LEU A 158 19.58 -18.37 -20.51
N SER A 159 19.05 -19.58 -20.21
CA SER A 159 19.86 -20.75 -19.85
C SER A 159 20.80 -20.44 -18.67
N LEU A 160 20.22 -19.82 -17.64
CA LEU A 160 20.92 -19.29 -16.47
C LEU A 160 21.78 -20.34 -15.77
N LYS A 161 21.30 -21.57 -15.65
CA LYS A 161 22.05 -22.67 -15.05
C LYS A 161 23.35 -22.95 -15.80
N GLN A 162 23.30 -22.96 -17.13
CA GLN A 162 24.47 -23.22 -17.97
C GLN A 162 25.51 -22.10 -17.83
N HIS A 163 25.05 -20.84 -17.85
CA HIS A 163 25.95 -19.69 -17.69
C HIS A 163 26.72 -19.72 -16.35
N TYR A 164 26.07 -20.12 -15.24
CA TYR A 164 26.72 -20.23 -13.93
C TYR A 164 27.66 -21.44 -13.78
N ILE A 165 27.53 -22.46 -14.63
CA ILE A 165 28.46 -23.60 -14.67
C ILE A 165 29.73 -23.24 -15.46
N GLU A 166 29.58 -22.52 -16.56
CA GLU A 166 30.67 -22.25 -17.52
C GLU A 166 31.50 -21.01 -17.16
N SER A 167 30.88 -19.94 -16.67
CA SER A 167 31.50 -18.61 -16.59
C SER A 167 32.28 -18.32 -15.30
N ALA A 168 32.40 -19.30 -14.40
CA ALA A 168 32.95 -19.11 -13.06
C ALA A 168 34.05 -20.12 -12.69
N ASP A 169 34.89 -19.79 -11.71
CA ASP A 169 35.94 -20.71 -11.25
C ASP A 169 35.39 -21.92 -10.51
N TRP A 170 36.24 -22.92 -10.30
CA TRP A 170 35.93 -24.17 -9.60
C TRP A 170 35.24 -24.06 -8.23
N ILE A 171 35.36 -22.92 -7.54
CA ILE A 171 34.81 -22.68 -6.20
C ILE A 171 33.57 -21.79 -6.27
N SER A 172 33.52 -20.86 -7.23
CA SER A 172 32.41 -19.90 -7.37
C SER A 172 31.35 -20.35 -8.38
N ARG A 173 31.63 -21.38 -9.19
CA ARG A 173 30.67 -21.96 -10.14
C ARG A 173 29.63 -22.82 -9.45
N LEU A 174 28.50 -22.97 -10.11
CA LEU A 174 27.54 -24.01 -9.77
C LEU A 174 28.09 -25.38 -10.20
N THR A 175 27.98 -26.38 -9.32
CA THR A 175 28.40 -27.75 -9.65
C THR A 175 27.49 -28.32 -10.77
N PRO A 176 28.03 -28.99 -11.80
CA PRO A 176 27.20 -29.55 -12.89
C PRO A 176 26.14 -30.55 -12.41
N SER A 177 26.39 -31.25 -11.31
CA SER A 177 25.47 -32.19 -10.67
C SER A 177 24.57 -31.56 -9.60
N ALA A 178 24.48 -30.22 -9.52
CA ALA A 178 23.66 -29.53 -8.53
C ALA A 178 22.16 -29.83 -8.73
N SER A 179 21.47 -30.06 -7.61
CA SER A 179 20.01 -30.22 -7.60
C SER A 179 19.30 -28.90 -7.93
N GLN A 180 17.97 -28.92 -8.05
CA GLN A 180 17.21 -27.70 -8.31
C GLN A 180 17.20 -26.77 -7.08
N GLU A 181 17.22 -27.34 -5.89
CA GLU A 181 17.32 -26.64 -4.61
C GLU A 181 18.69 -25.97 -4.46
N ASP A 182 19.78 -26.68 -4.76
CA ASP A 182 21.12 -26.10 -4.75
C ASP A 182 21.25 -24.93 -5.74
N PHE A 183 20.61 -25.06 -6.91
CA PHE A 183 20.57 -23.99 -7.90
C PHE A 183 19.76 -22.78 -7.40
N LEU A 184 18.65 -23.00 -6.71
CA LEU A 184 17.85 -21.94 -6.12
C LEU A 184 18.58 -21.19 -5.00
N ASP A 185 19.28 -21.91 -4.13
CA ASP A 185 20.09 -21.29 -3.08
C ASP A 185 21.26 -20.50 -3.67
N PHE A 186 21.89 -21.04 -4.72
CA PHE A 186 22.91 -20.32 -5.48
C PHE A 186 22.35 -19.02 -6.09
N TYR A 187 21.18 -19.09 -6.73
CA TYR A 187 20.47 -17.93 -7.28
C TYR A 187 20.17 -16.87 -6.21
N ARG A 188 19.60 -17.27 -5.08
CA ARG A 188 19.27 -16.36 -3.96
C ARG A 188 20.51 -15.70 -3.35
N SER A 189 21.67 -16.36 -3.40
CA SER A 189 22.92 -15.75 -2.95
C SER A 189 23.48 -14.69 -3.91
N HIS A 190 23.09 -14.73 -5.19
CA HIS A 190 23.54 -13.80 -6.23
C HIS A 190 22.54 -12.68 -6.52
N ILE A 191 21.31 -12.79 -6.06
CA ILE A 191 20.28 -11.75 -6.22
C ILE A 191 19.88 -11.24 -4.84
N ASN A 192 20.21 -9.99 -4.58
CA ASN A 192 19.83 -9.31 -3.36
C ASN A 192 18.71 -8.31 -3.67
N VAL A 193 17.55 -8.51 -3.09
CA VAL A 193 16.42 -7.59 -3.20
C VAL A 193 16.13 -7.08 -1.80
N ARG A 194 16.07 -5.76 -1.61
CA ARG A 194 15.78 -5.15 -0.31
C ARG A 194 14.70 -4.11 -0.45
N TYR A 195 13.70 -4.22 0.40
CA TYR A 195 12.76 -3.14 0.62
C TYR A 195 13.38 -2.07 1.53
N ASN A 196 13.29 -0.81 1.10
CA ASN A 196 13.76 0.32 1.87
C ASN A 196 12.57 1.07 2.48
N ASP A 197 12.37 0.91 3.79
CA ASP A 197 11.26 1.54 4.55
C ASP A 197 11.27 3.08 4.48
N THR A 198 12.41 3.70 4.16
CA THR A 198 12.56 5.18 4.20
C THR A 198 12.01 5.84 2.94
N ASN A 199 12.30 5.29 1.77
CA ASN A 199 11.84 5.82 0.47
C ASN A 199 10.74 4.96 -0.17
N GLY A 200 10.39 3.83 0.45
CA GLY A 200 9.39 2.89 -0.05
C GLY A 200 9.80 2.21 -1.35
N MET A 201 11.08 2.13 -1.70
CA MET A 201 11.55 1.53 -2.95
C MET A 201 12.06 0.11 -2.73
N LEU A 202 12.00 -0.70 -3.78
CA LEU A 202 12.66 -2.01 -3.84
C LEU A 202 13.99 -1.85 -4.59
N ASP A 203 15.09 -2.05 -3.87
CA ASP A 203 16.45 -2.01 -4.42
C ASP A 203 16.90 -3.43 -4.75
N MET A 204 17.19 -3.69 -6.02
CA MET A 204 17.64 -4.97 -6.54
C MET A 204 19.09 -4.88 -6.99
N GLU A 205 19.92 -5.80 -6.50
CA GLU A 205 21.29 -6.00 -6.93
C GLU A 205 21.44 -7.43 -7.47
N VAL A 206 21.71 -7.56 -8.77
CA VAL A 206 21.97 -8.85 -9.43
C VAL A 206 23.45 -8.98 -9.67
N GLN A 207 24.04 -10.08 -9.21
CA GLN A 207 25.45 -10.39 -9.38
C GLN A 207 25.62 -11.45 -10.48
N GLY A 208 26.60 -11.25 -11.36
CA GLY A 208 26.96 -12.24 -12.38
C GLY A 208 28.41 -12.09 -12.83
N PHE A 209 28.89 -13.06 -13.62
CA PHE A 209 30.30 -13.16 -14.01
C PHE A 209 30.62 -12.36 -15.28
N GLU A 210 29.61 -12.00 -16.06
CA GLU A 210 29.76 -11.20 -17.28
C GLU A 210 28.86 -9.96 -17.22
N PRO A 211 29.38 -8.75 -17.47
CA PRO A 211 28.63 -7.51 -17.25
C PRO A 211 27.42 -7.36 -18.18
N GLU A 212 27.54 -7.78 -19.45
CA GLU A 212 26.42 -7.73 -20.40
C GLU A 212 25.33 -8.73 -20.00
N TYR A 213 25.72 -9.94 -19.62
CA TYR A 213 24.80 -10.99 -19.21
C TYR A 213 24.06 -10.61 -17.91
N THR A 214 24.77 -10.09 -16.90
CA THR A 214 24.17 -9.63 -15.64
C THR A 214 23.09 -8.59 -15.90
N LYS A 215 23.34 -7.62 -16.80
CA LYS A 215 22.33 -6.63 -17.18
C LYS A 215 21.10 -7.29 -17.82
N LYS A 216 21.30 -8.22 -18.77
CA LYS A 216 20.20 -8.96 -19.42
C LYS A 216 19.34 -9.72 -18.41
N VAL A 217 19.97 -10.33 -17.39
CA VAL A 217 19.25 -11.01 -16.31
C VAL A 217 18.43 -10.01 -15.51
N THR A 218 19.00 -8.88 -15.09
CA THR A 218 18.25 -7.84 -14.35
C THR A 218 17.07 -7.29 -15.16
N ASP A 219 17.29 -6.99 -16.45
CA ASP A 219 16.24 -6.50 -17.36
C ASP A 219 15.08 -7.52 -17.45
N LEU A 220 15.40 -8.82 -17.54
CA LEU A 220 14.39 -9.87 -17.64
C LEU A 220 13.62 -10.07 -16.33
N ILE A 221 14.28 -9.97 -15.18
CA ILE A 221 13.61 -9.99 -13.87
C ILE A 221 12.63 -8.83 -13.77
N LEU A 222 13.06 -7.62 -14.11
CA LEU A 222 12.23 -6.41 -14.08
C LEU A 222 10.98 -6.57 -14.95
N LEU A 223 11.14 -7.06 -16.18
CA LEU A 223 10.05 -7.31 -17.11
C LEU A 223 9.06 -8.36 -16.59
N LYS A 224 9.57 -9.46 -16.01
CA LYS A 224 8.72 -10.51 -15.42
C LYS A 224 8.01 -10.02 -14.16
N SER A 225 8.67 -9.21 -13.34
CA SER A 225 8.10 -8.53 -12.17
C SER A 225 6.99 -7.56 -12.56
N GLU A 226 7.16 -6.77 -13.62
CA GLU A 226 6.12 -5.89 -14.16
C GLU A 226 4.90 -6.70 -14.60
N SER A 227 5.11 -7.77 -15.38
CA SER A 227 4.02 -8.68 -15.78
C SER A 227 3.28 -9.26 -14.58
N PHE A 228 4.01 -9.73 -13.55
CA PHE A 228 3.40 -10.31 -12.35
C PHE A 228 2.53 -9.30 -11.59
N VAL A 229 3.01 -8.07 -11.40
CA VAL A 229 2.22 -7.01 -10.76
C VAL A 229 0.97 -6.68 -11.58
N ASN A 230 1.10 -6.58 -12.90
CA ASN A 230 -0.03 -6.34 -13.80
C ASN A 230 -1.06 -7.49 -13.73
N ASP A 231 -0.60 -8.75 -13.75
CA ASP A 231 -1.45 -9.93 -13.70
C ASP A 231 -2.25 -10.01 -12.40
N ILE A 232 -1.57 -9.82 -11.25
CA ILE A 232 -2.24 -9.77 -9.93
C ILE A 232 -3.28 -8.65 -9.91
N SER A 233 -2.90 -7.48 -10.41
CA SER A 233 -3.77 -6.31 -10.38
C SER A 233 -5.01 -6.51 -11.25
N HIS A 234 -4.85 -7.03 -12.47
CA HIS A 234 -5.95 -7.37 -13.36
C HIS A 234 -6.86 -8.44 -12.77
N ASN A 235 -6.29 -9.51 -12.20
CA ASN A 235 -7.07 -10.58 -11.58
C ASN A 235 -7.87 -10.05 -10.40
N LEU A 236 -7.26 -9.28 -9.50
CA LEU A 236 -7.93 -8.70 -8.35
C LEU A 236 -9.11 -7.79 -8.76
N ALA A 237 -8.93 -6.94 -9.78
CA ALA A 237 -10.03 -6.12 -10.26
C ALA A 237 -11.14 -6.92 -10.94
N ASN A 238 -10.79 -7.96 -11.70
CA ASN A 238 -11.78 -8.86 -12.29
C ASN A 238 -12.59 -9.60 -11.22
N GLU A 239 -11.92 -10.09 -10.16
CA GLU A 239 -12.58 -10.73 -9.02
C GLU A 239 -13.50 -9.75 -8.28
N GLN A 240 -13.02 -8.55 -7.97
CA GLN A 240 -13.82 -7.51 -7.31
C GLN A 240 -15.04 -7.12 -8.16
N LEU A 241 -14.87 -6.93 -9.46
CA LEU A 241 -15.96 -6.62 -10.38
C LEU A 241 -16.98 -7.76 -10.46
N THR A 242 -16.51 -9.02 -10.47
CA THR A 242 -17.37 -10.21 -10.47
C THR A 242 -18.17 -10.30 -9.18
N PHE A 243 -17.52 -10.06 -8.03
CA PHE A 243 -18.18 -10.04 -6.72
C PHE A 243 -19.28 -8.97 -6.67
N VAL A 244 -18.97 -7.72 -7.05
CA VAL A 244 -19.93 -6.61 -7.02
C VAL A 244 -21.08 -6.82 -7.99
N ARG A 245 -20.82 -7.36 -9.20
CA ARG A 245 -21.90 -7.75 -10.13
C ARG A 245 -22.83 -8.78 -9.51
N SER A 246 -22.29 -9.80 -8.83
CA SER A 246 -23.11 -10.79 -8.15
C SER A 246 -23.96 -10.17 -7.03
N GLU A 247 -23.47 -9.10 -6.40
CA GLU A 247 -24.18 -8.40 -5.33
C GLU A 247 -25.31 -7.51 -5.86
N VAL A 248 -25.11 -6.87 -7.02
CA VAL A 248 -26.18 -6.17 -7.76
C VAL A 248 -27.28 -7.16 -8.15
N GLU A 249 -26.92 -8.33 -8.68
CA GLU A 249 -27.92 -9.36 -9.05
C GLU A 249 -28.71 -9.85 -7.83
N ARG A 250 -28.04 -10.10 -6.69
CA ARG A 250 -28.71 -10.48 -5.44
C ARG A 250 -29.65 -9.38 -4.94
N ALA A 251 -29.24 -8.10 -5.01
CA ALA A 251 -30.09 -6.97 -4.64
C ALA A 251 -31.30 -6.82 -5.57
N GLU A 252 -31.11 -7.00 -6.89
CA GLU A 252 -32.19 -6.98 -7.88
C GLU A 252 -33.21 -8.10 -7.63
N GLN A 253 -32.75 -9.32 -7.33
CA GLN A 253 -33.62 -10.44 -7.01
C GLN A 253 -34.46 -10.19 -5.75
N ARG A 254 -33.85 -9.63 -4.69
CA ARG A 254 -34.56 -9.22 -3.46
C ARG A 254 -35.61 -8.16 -3.76
N LEU A 255 -35.27 -7.13 -4.53
CA LEU A 255 -36.21 -6.10 -4.96
C LEU A 255 -37.42 -6.70 -5.70
N LYS A 256 -37.17 -7.62 -6.64
CA LYS A 256 -38.23 -8.34 -7.36
C LYS A 256 -39.07 -9.24 -6.46
N ASP A 257 -38.49 -9.84 -5.43
CA ASP A 257 -39.21 -10.68 -4.47
C ASP A 257 -40.14 -9.85 -3.60
N PHE A 258 -39.65 -8.78 -2.97
CA PHE A 258 -40.48 -7.88 -2.16
C PHE A 258 -41.57 -7.18 -2.98
N THR A 259 -41.26 -6.76 -4.21
CA THR A 259 -42.27 -6.23 -5.14
C THR A 259 -43.40 -7.25 -5.38
N ARG A 260 -43.05 -8.52 -5.62
CA ARG A 260 -44.03 -9.59 -5.80
C ARG A 260 -44.82 -9.88 -4.54
N ARG A 261 -44.20 -9.85 -3.36
CA ARG A 261 -44.90 -10.03 -2.08
C ARG A 261 -45.93 -8.92 -1.84
N LEU A 262 -45.56 -7.66 -2.08
CA LEU A 262 -46.48 -6.53 -1.97
C LEU A 262 -47.65 -6.64 -2.96
N LEU A 263 -47.37 -6.97 -4.23
CA LEU A 263 -48.41 -7.18 -5.24
C LEU A 263 -49.34 -8.35 -4.88
N ASN A 264 -48.77 -9.46 -4.39
CA ASN A 264 -49.57 -10.61 -3.96
C ASN A 264 -50.43 -10.28 -2.73
N PHE A 265 -49.93 -9.46 -1.81
CA PHE A 265 -50.69 -8.95 -0.68
C PHE A 265 -51.87 -8.10 -1.18
N GLN A 266 -51.63 -7.12 -2.03
CA GLN A 266 -52.67 -6.26 -2.63
C GLN A 266 -53.72 -7.08 -3.41
N ASN A 267 -53.29 -8.08 -4.17
CA ASN A 267 -54.19 -8.96 -4.92
C ASN A 267 -55.06 -9.84 -4.00
N LYS A 268 -54.52 -10.27 -2.85
CA LYS A 268 -55.26 -11.10 -1.87
C LYS A 268 -56.25 -10.28 -1.06
N THR A 269 -55.88 -9.06 -0.67
CA THR A 269 -56.75 -8.16 0.11
C THR A 269 -57.76 -7.43 -0.79
N GLY A 270 -57.45 -7.26 -2.08
CA GLY A 270 -58.23 -6.44 -3.00
C GLY A 270 -58.15 -4.94 -2.69
N LEU A 271 -57.26 -4.55 -1.78
CA LEU A 271 -57.08 -3.18 -1.30
C LEU A 271 -55.76 -2.63 -1.85
N LEU A 272 -55.81 -1.47 -2.49
CA LEU A 272 -54.62 -0.80 -3.03
C LEU A 272 -53.81 -0.12 -1.90
N SER A 273 -54.51 0.56 -0.98
CA SER A 273 -53.99 1.09 0.28
C SER A 273 -54.94 0.75 1.42
N VAL A 274 -54.41 0.07 2.45
CA VAL A 274 -55.16 -0.23 3.68
C VAL A 274 -55.32 1.05 4.51
N GLU A 275 -54.37 2.00 4.45
CA GLU A 275 -54.49 3.29 5.13
C GLU A 275 -55.66 4.11 4.58
N GLU A 276 -55.81 4.20 3.25
CA GLU A 276 -56.91 4.94 2.63
C GLU A 276 -58.27 4.32 3.00
N GLN A 277 -58.35 2.99 3.01
CA GLN A 277 -59.57 2.27 3.41
C GLN A 277 -59.89 2.49 4.90
N GLY A 278 -58.89 2.45 5.76
CA GLY A 278 -59.03 2.74 7.19
C GLY A 278 -59.44 4.18 7.48
N ALA A 279 -58.89 5.15 6.73
CA ALA A 279 -59.25 6.56 6.82
C ALA A 279 -60.70 6.80 6.37
N ALA A 280 -61.13 6.18 5.26
CA ALA A 280 -62.51 6.26 4.79
C ALA A 280 -63.51 5.69 5.81
N LEU A 281 -63.20 4.51 6.39
CA LEU A 281 -64.07 3.87 7.38
C LEU A 281 -64.11 4.65 8.71
N SER A 282 -62.99 5.25 9.11
CA SER A 282 -62.93 6.17 10.26
C SER A 282 -63.76 7.44 10.01
N GLY A 283 -63.77 7.96 8.77
CA GLY A 283 -64.64 9.06 8.36
C GLY A 283 -66.12 8.74 8.54
N ILE A 284 -66.57 7.58 8.05
CA ILE A 284 -67.95 7.10 8.20
C ILE A 284 -68.31 6.91 9.68
N MET A 285 -67.39 6.34 10.48
CA MET A 285 -67.60 6.17 11.92
C MET A 285 -67.81 7.51 12.64
N ASN A 286 -66.99 8.52 12.32
CA ASN A 286 -67.10 9.86 12.89
C ASN A 286 -68.44 10.53 12.51
N GLU A 287 -68.91 10.32 11.27
CA GLU A 287 -70.22 10.81 10.82
C GLU A 287 -71.38 10.13 11.55
N LEU A 288 -71.36 8.80 11.68
CA LEU A 288 -72.36 8.05 12.44
C LEU A 288 -72.38 8.45 13.92
N GLN A 289 -71.22 8.68 14.53
CA GLN A 289 -71.12 9.16 15.91
C GLN A 289 -71.69 10.57 16.06
N ALA A 290 -71.41 11.48 15.12
CA ALA A 290 -71.99 12.81 15.12
C ALA A 290 -73.53 12.77 15.01
N GLU A 291 -74.06 11.90 14.16
CA GLU A 291 -75.50 11.71 13.98
C GLU A 291 -76.18 11.09 15.21
N LEU A 292 -75.50 10.15 15.88
CA LEU A 292 -75.94 9.57 17.15
C LEU A 292 -75.99 10.63 18.25
N ILE A 293 -74.95 11.45 18.39
CA ILE A 293 -74.90 12.53 19.39
C ILE A 293 -76.02 13.54 19.15
N ARG A 294 -76.28 13.91 17.89
CA ARG A 294 -77.40 14.78 17.51
C ARG A 294 -78.76 14.17 17.90
N SER A 295 -78.99 12.91 17.55
CA SER A 295 -80.23 12.19 17.85
C SER A 295 -80.46 12.03 19.37
N GLN A 296 -79.39 11.77 20.13
CA GLN A 296 -79.44 11.69 21.60
C GLN A 296 -79.78 13.05 22.25
N THR A 297 -79.17 14.13 21.75
CA THR A 297 -79.44 15.50 22.21
C THR A 297 -80.90 15.90 21.94
N GLU A 298 -81.41 15.56 20.75
CA GLU A 298 -82.81 15.77 20.38
C GLU A 298 -83.76 14.98 21.29
N LEU A 299 -83.42 13.72 21.62
CA LEU A 299 -84.21 12.91 22.54
C LEU A 299 -84.25 13.53 23.93
N GLN A 300 -83.11 13.98 24.44
CA GLN A 300 -83.02 14.61 25.75
C GLN A 300 -83.89 15.88 25.81
N THR A 301 -83.90 16.65 24.73
CA THR A 301 -84.72 17.87 24.62
C THR A 301 -86.21 17.52 24.57
N LEU A 302 -86.62 16.54 23.75
CA LEU A 302 -88.02 16.13 23.64
C LEU A 302 -88.55 15.50 24.94
N THR A 303 -87.75 14.70 25.63
CA THR A 303 -88.14 14.02 26.89
C THR A 303 -88.30 15.00 28.06
N SER A 304 -87.74 16.21 27.95
CA SER A 304 -87.94 17.25 28.97
C SER A 304 -89.36 17.83 29.00
N TYR A 305 -90.14 17.65 27.93
CA TYR A 305 -91.52 18.16 27.83
C TYR A 305 -92.55 17.15 27.31
N LEU A 306 -92.13 16.01 26.76
CA LEU A 306 -93.00 14.92 26.27
C LEU A 306 -92.87 13.65 27.11
N ASN A 307 -93.97 12.90 27.21
CA ASN A 307 -94.00 11.61 27.91
C ASN A 307 -93.23 10.53 27.12
N GLU A 308 -92.64 9.57 27.83
CA GLU A 308 -91.78 8.53 27.27
C GLU A 308 -92.45 7.63 26.23
N ASN A 309 -93.78 7.49 26.31
CA ASN A 309 -94.58 6.66 25.41
C ASN A 309 -95.14 7.44 24.20
N SER A 310 -94.70 8.68 23.96
CA SER A 310 -95.10 9.43 22.77
C SER A 310 -94.47 8.84 21.50
N ALA A 311 -95.21 8.86 20.39
CA ALA A 311 -94.74 8.29 19.12
C ALA A 311 -93.39 8.88 18.64
N GLN A 312 -93.16 10.18 18.91
CA GLN A 312 -91.92 10.87 18.55
C GLN A 312 -90.73 10.38 19.37
N VAL A 313 -90.89 10.18 20.68
CA VAL A 313 -89.82 9.65 21.56
C VAL A 313 -89.49 8.21 21.18
N ILE A 314 -90.50 7.38 20.89
CA ILE A 314 -90.28 5.97 20.48
C ILE A 314 -89.52 5.90 19.15
N ALA A 315 -89.90 6.70 18.14
CA ALA A 315 -89.22 6.74 16.86
C ALA A 315 -87.74 7.15 16.99
N LEU A 316 -87.45 8.12 17.85
CA LEU A 316 -86.08 8.58 18.08
C LEU A 316 -85.24 7.58 18.90
N LYS A 317 -85.85 6.92 19.90
CA LYS A 317 -85.23 5.77 20.61
C LYS A 317 -84.85 4.65 19.62
N GLN A 318 -85.74 4.33 18.66
CA GLN A 318 -85.46 3.34 17.62
C GLN A 318 -84.33 3.78 16.68
N ARG A 319 -84.29 5.05 16.26
CA ARG A 319 -83.20 5.61 15.45
C ARG A 319 -81.86 5.52 16.17
N ILE A 320 -81.80 5.90 17.44
CA ILE A 320 -80.58 5.80 18.26
C ILE A 320 -80.12 4.34 18.36
N SER A 321 -81.05 3.40 18.62
CA SER A 321 -80.72 1.98 18.67
C SER A 321 -80.18 1.46 17.32
N ALA A 322 -80.76 1.89 16.20
CA ALA A 322 -80.25 1.56 14.87
C ALA A 322 -78.86 2.14 14.60
N LEU A 323 -78.63 3.41 14.96
CA LEU A 323 -77.31 4.05 14.85
C LEU A 323 -76.25 3.37 15.73
N GLN A 324 -76.60 3.00 16.97
CA GLN A 324 -75.72 2.23 17.85
C GLN A 324 -75.34 0.89 17.23
N SER A 325 -76.32 0.15 16.69
CA SER A 325 -76.07 -1.12 16.00
C SER A 325 -75.21 -0.96 14.74
N GLN A 326 -75.38 0.13 14.00
CA GLN A 326 -74.53 0.41 12.84
C GLN A 326 -73.10 0.75 13.26
N ILE A 327 -72.92 1.58 14.30
CA ILE A 327 -71.60 1.92 14.84
C ILE A 327 -70.87 0.67 15.34
N THR A 328 -71.54 -0.24 16.04
CA THR A 328 -70.91 -1.51 16.45
C THR A 328 -70.52 -2.34 15.24
N THR A 329 -71.40 -2.45 14.24
CA THR A 329 -71.09 -3.20 13.00
C THR A 329 -69.88 -2.62 12.26
N GLU A 330 -69.79 -1.29 12.11
CA GLU A 330 -68.63 -0.67 11.46
C GLU A 330 -67.37 -0.74 12.34
N LYS A 331 -67.49 -0.60 13.67
CA LYS A 331 -66.37 -0.76 14.61
C LYS A 331 -65.82 -2.18 14.57
N ASP A 332 -66.69 -3.17 14.49
CA ASP A 332 -66.31 -4.58 14.38
C ASP A 332 -65.55 -4.79 13.07
N LYS A 333 -65.95 -4.20 11.93
CA LYS A 333 -65.14 -4.26 10.70
C LYS A 333 -63.72 -3.67 10.82
N LEU A 334 -63.48 -2.74 11.75
CA LEU A 334 -62.12 -2.23 12.03
C LEU A 334 -61.30 -3.15 12.96
N VAL A 335 -61.94 -3.81 13.93
CA VAL A 335 -61.29 -4.40 15.11
C VAL A 335 -61.54 -5.90 15.25
N ASP A 336 -62.39 -6.50 14.41
CA ASP A 336 -62.75 -7.90 14.48
C ASP A 336 -61.51 -8.79 14.49
N SER A 337 -61.52 -9.75 15.39
CA SER A 337 -60.41 -10.62 15.74
C SER A 337 -60.50 -11.97 15.03
N GLU A 338 -61.65 -12.31 14.43
CA GLU A 338 -61.84 -13.56 13.67
C GLU A 338 -61.57 -13.40 12.16
N ALA A 339 -61.75 -12.19 11.61
CA ALA A 339 -61.26 -11.79 10.29
C ALA A 339 -60.02 -10.90 10.46
N THR A 340 -59.04 -10.99 9.56
CA THR A 340 -57.79 -10.19 9.65
C THR A 340 -58.12 -8.70 9.78
N SER A 341 -57.92 -8.13 10.96
CA SER A 341 -58.30 -6.75 11.26
C SER A 341 -57.61 -5.75 10.31
N LEU A 342 -58.27 -4.64 9.98
CA LEU A 342 -57.67 -3.61 9.12
C LEU A 342 -56.35 -3.08 9.70
N ASN A 343 -56.23 -3.05 11.03
CA ASN A 343 -54.99 -2.65 11.71
C ASN A 343 -53.85 -3.66 11.47
N GLU A 344 -54.14 -4.95 11.48
CA GLU A 344 -53.14 -6.00 11.19
C GLU A 344 -52.72 -5.96 9.71
N LEU A 345 -53.68 -5.78 8.80
CA LEU A 345 -53.40 -5.61 7.38
C LEU A 345 -52.56 -4.35 7.11
N ALA A 346 -52.81 -3.25 7.81
CA ALA A 346 -52.02 -2.03 7.70
C ALA A 346 -50.58 -2.25 8.18
N ALA A 347 -50.39 -2.94 9.32
CA ALA A 347 -49.06 -3.28 9.82
C ALA A 347 -48.28 -4.18 8.83
N GLN A 348 -48.93 -5.20 8.27
CA GLN A 348 -48.32 -6.08 7.26
C GLN A 348 -47.99 -5.31 5.97
N GLN A 349 -48.86 -4.39 5.52
CA GLN A 349 -48.58 -3.55 4.37
C GLN A 349 -47.38 -2.64 4.62
N GLN A 350 -47.31 -2.00 5.79
CA GLN A 350 -46.20 -1.12 6.16
C GLN A 350 -44.86 -1.87 6.20
N GLU A 351 -44.85 -3.09 6.73
CA GLU A 351 -43.66 -3.95 6.73
C GLU A 351 -43.20 -4.26 5.30
N LEU A 352 -44.12 -4.69 4.42
CA LEU A 352 -43.80 -4.99 3.01
C LEU A 352 -43.32 -3.75 2.24
N GLN A 353 -43.86 -2.57 2.53
CA GLN A 353 -43.41 -1.31 1.94
C GLN A 353 -42.01 -0.94 2.43
N LEU A 354 -41.74 -1.07 3.72
CA LEU A 354 -40.41 -0.82 4.29
C LEU A 354 -39.37 -1.78 3.69
N ASP A 355 -39.69 -3.06 3.59
CA ASP A 355 -38.82 -4.06 2.96
C ASP A 355 -38.52 -3.72 1.50
N LEU A 356 -39.53 -3.26 0.74
CA LEU A 356 -39.36 -2.80 -0.63
C LEU A 356 -38.46 -1.57 -0.71
N GLU A 357 -38.63 -0.61 0.20
CA GLU A 357 -37.80 0.60 0.27
C GLU A 357 -36.34 0.24 0.58
N LEU A 358 -36.10 -0.60 1.60
CA LEU A 358 -34.77 -1.08 1.96
C LEU A 358 -34.12 -1.85 0.82
N ALA A 359 -34.87 -2.70 0.11
CA ALA A 359 -34.38 -3.41 -1.07
C ALA A 359 -34.02 -2.46 -2.22
N THR A 360 -34.81 -1.40 -2.41
CA THR A 360 -34.55 -0.35 -3.40
C THR A 360 -33.27 0.42 -3.06
N GLN A 361 -33.12 0.85 -1.81
CA GLN A 361 -31.91 1.52 -1.32
C GLN A 361 -30.68 0.61 -1.47
N ALA A 362 -30.78 -0.67 -1.11
CA ALA A 362 -29.70 -1.64 -1.29
C ALA A 362 -29.31 -1.81 -2.76
N TYR A 363 -30.28 -1.90 -3.67
CA TYR A 363 -30.03 -2.00 -5.11
C TYR A 363 -29.34 -0.75 -5.66
N THR A 364 -29.81 0.45 -5.30
CA THR A 364 -29.16 1.71 -5.73
C THR A 364 -27.74 1.83 -5.21
N SER A 365 -27.49 1.46 -3.95
CA SER A 365 -26.15 1.42 -3.35
C SER A 365 -25.23 0.43 -4.09
N ALA A 366 -25.74 -0.77 -4.40
CA ALA A 366 -24.99 -1.77 -5.15
C ALA A 366 -24.63 -1.31 -6.58
N LEU A 367 -25.53 -0.59 -7.26
CA LEU A 367 -25.25 0.02 -8.56
C LEU A 367 -24.15 1.09 -8.48
N VAL A 368 -24.19 1.94 -7.46
CA VAL A 368 -23.12 2.92 -7.23
C VAL A 368 -21.79 2.20 -7.01
N ALA A 369 -21.77 1.16 -6.18
CA ALA A 369 -20.57 0.34 -5.94
C ALA A 369 -20.06 -0.34 -7.21
N LEU A 370 -20.95 -0.75 -8.13
CA LEU A 370 -20.58 -1.32 -9.42
C LEU A 370 -19.89 -0.28 -10.31
N GLU A 371 -20.42 0.94 -10.40
CA GLU A 371 -19.83 2.00 -11.22
C GLU A 371 -18.50 2.51 -10.65
N THR A 372 -18.37 2.60 -9.32
CA THR A 372 -17.10 2.93 -8.69
C THR A 372 -16.06 1.83 -8.97
N THR A 373 -16.41 0.57 -8.75
CA THR A 373 -15.53 -0.59 -9.01
C THR A 373 -15.12 -0.66 -10.48
N ARG A 374 -16.06 -0.41 -11.40
CA ARG A 374 -15.77 -0.37 -12.84
C ARG A 374 -14.80 0.76 -13.19
N THR A 375 -14.98 1.93 -12.59
CA THR A 375 -14.09 3.08 -12.80
C THR A 375 -12.70 2.79 -12.25
N GLU A 376 -12.61 2.20 -11.06
CA GLU A 376 -11.34 1.77 -10.45
C GLU A 376 -10.64 0.69 -11.29
N ALA A 377 -11.38 -0.31 -11.77
CA ALA A 377 -10.84 -1.34 -12.65
C ALA A 377 -10.37 -0.79 -14.02
N SER A 378 -10.98 0.30 -14.48
CA SER A 378 -10.58 0.98 -15.73
C SER A 378 -9.36 1.87 -15.56
N ARG A 379 -9.06 2.32 -14.32
CA ARG A 379 -7.80 3.01 -14.01
C ARG A 379 -6.69 1.96 -13.99
N LYS A 380 -5.48 2.32 -14.42
CA LYS A 380 -4.34 1.38 -14.47
C LYS A 380 -3.99 0.92 -13.05
N LEU A 381 -4.44 -0.27 -12.69
CA LEU A 381 -4.22 -0.87 -11.39
C LEU A 381 -2.73 -1.20 -11.24
N LYS A 382 -2.07 -0.49 -10.32
CA LYS A 382 -0.69 -0.68 -9.85
C LYS A 382 0.33 -0.87 -10.98
N GLN A 383 1.09 0.18 -11.28
CA GLN A 383 2.20 0.08 -12.23
C GLN A 383 3.53 -0.05 -11.48
N LEU A 384 4.41 -0.93 -11.96
CA LEU A 384 5.80 -0.93 -11.56
C LEU A 384 6.50 0.24 -12.24
N VAL A 385 6.91 1.24 -11.45
CA VAL A 385 7.64 2.42 -11.90
C VAL A 385 9.12 2.20 -11.64
N VAL A 386 9.90 2.19 -12.72
CA VAL A 386 11.35 2.04 -12.66
C VAL A 386 11.97 3.39 -12.38
N VAL A 387 12.56 3.56 -11.21
CA VAL A 387 13.23 4.80 -10.78
C VAL A 387 14.67 4.84 -11.30
N SER A 388 15.35 3.69 -11.23
CA SER A 388 16.70 3.50 -11.78
C SER A 388 16.72 2.23 -12.63
N SER A 389 17.04 2.38 -13.92
CA SER A 389 17.11 1.27 -14.86
C SER A 389 18.41 0.46 -14.70
N PRO A 390 18.40 -0.84 -15.01
CA PRO A 390 19.60 -1.67 -14.99
C PRO A 390 20.69 -1.12 -15.90
N TYR A 391 21.93 -1.09 -15.40
CA TYR A 391 23.10 -0.62 -16.15
C TYR A 391 24.17 -1.70 -16.24
N GLN A 392 25.00 -1.61 -17.28
CA GLN A 392 26.14 -2.50 -17.44
C GLN A 392 27.29 -2.02 -16.57
N ALA A 393 27.77 -2.86 -15.65
CA ALA A 393 28.91 -2.54 -14.80
C ALA A 393 30.20 -2.42 -15.63
N GLN A 394 30.99 -1.39 -15.34
CA GLN A 394 32.30 -1.19 -15.96
C GLN A 394 33.43 -1.85 -15.15
N ASP A 395 33.28 -1.92 -13.83
CA ASP A 395 34.23 -2.53 -12.91
C ASP A 395 33.57 -3.65 -12.10
N ALA A 396 34.35 -4.66 -11.73
CA ALA A 396 33.92 -5.74 -10.86
C ALA A 396 33.77 -5.25 -9.41
N LYS A 397 32.56 -5.33 -8.85
CA LYS A 397 32.28 -4.92 -7.45
C LYS A 397 32.78 -5.97 -6.45
N TYR A 398 32.91 -7.22 -6.88
CA TYR A 398 33.35 -8.35 -6.06
C TYR A 398 34.39 -9.21 -6.81
N PRO A 399 35.30 -9.89 -6.08
CA PRO A 399 35.48 -9.85 -4.63
C PRO A 399 36.13 -8.55 -4.15
N ARG A 400 35.75 -8.07 -2.94
CA ARG A 400 36.42 -6.91 -2.32
C ARG A 400 37.78 -7.32 -1.75
N VAL A 401 38.75 -7.55 -2.63
CA VAL A 401 40.04 -8.21 -2.33
C VAL A 401 40.72 -7.61 -1.10
N ALA A 402 40.92 -6.29 -1.07
CA ALA A 402 41.60 -5.63 0.05
C ALA A 402 40.87 -5.81 1.39
N TYR A 403 39.54 -5.65 1.38
CA TYR A 403 38.72 -5.82 2.58
C TYR A 403 38.74 -7.27 3.08
N SER A 404 38.55 -8.23 2.17
CA SER A 404 38.59 -9.67 2.49
C SER A 404 39.96 -10.09 3.04
N LEU A 405 41.06 -9.63 2.44
CA LEU A 405 42.41 -10.00 2.89
C LEU A 405 42.77 -9.41 4.26
N ILE A 406 42.34 -8.19 4.57
CA ILE A 406 42.54 -7.59 5.90
C ILE A 406 41.73 -8.35 6.96
N ASN A 407 40.48 -8.70 6.66
CA ASN A 407 39.64 -9.48 7.58
C ASN A 407 40.21 -10.88 7.83
N ILE A 408 40.64 -11.58 6.77
CA ILE A 408 41.29 -12.89 6.92
C ILE A 408 42.55 -12.75 7.77
N LEU A 409 43.38 -11.73 7.53
CA LEU A 409 44.57 -11.48 8.34
C LEU A 409 44.22 -11.29 9.82
N LEU A 410 43.20 -10.47 10.12
CA LEU A 410 42.77 -10.20 11.50
C LEU A 410 42.27 -11.46 12.20
N ILE A 411 41.44 -12.26 11.54
CA ILE A 411 40.93 -13.53 12.07
C ILE A 411 42.09 -14.50 12.35
N LEU A 412 43.04 -14.59 11.41
CA LEU A 412 44.19 -15.48 11.53
C LEU A 412 45.13 -15.06 12.66
N LEU A 413 45.30 -13.74 12.87
CA LEU A 413 46.01 -13.19 14.03
C LEU A 413 45.29 -13.51 15.35
N MET A 414 43.96 -13.44 15.36
CA MET A 414 43.15 -13.78 16.54
C MET A 414 43.30 -15.27 16.90
N ILE A 415 43.19 -16.15 15.90
CA ILE A 415 43.40 -17.60 16.06
C ILE A 415 44.82 -17.88 16.59
N PHE A 416 45.83 -17.21 16.03
CA PHE A 416 47.20 -17.35 16.50
C PHE A 416 47.38 -16.88 17.96
N ALA A 417 46.76 -15.76 18.34
CA ALA A 417 46.80 -15.26 19.71
C ALA A 417 46.16 -16.26 20.70
N LEU A 418 45.02 -16.86 20.34
CA LEU A 418 44.36 -17.89 21.13
C LEU A 418 45.21 -19.15 21.25
N ALA A 419 45.74 -19.66 20.13
CA ALA A 419 46.61 -20.84 20.13
C ALA A 419 47.86 -20.62 21.01
N ARG A 420 48.42 -19.40 20.96
CA ARG A 420 49.54 -19.00 21.82
C ARG A 420 49.15 -18.98 23.29
N MET A 421 47.98 -18.42 23.64
CA MET A 421 47.49 -18.38 25.01
C MET A 421 47.27 -19.80 25.56
N ILE A 422 46.58 -20.66 24.82
CA ILE A 422 46.33 -22.06 25.22
C ILE A 422 47.63 -22.80 25.47
N ARG A 423 48.61 -22.66 24.57
CA ARG A 423 49.93 -23.27 24.75
C ARG A 423 50.64 -22.75 26.00
N ALA A 424 50.55 -21.44 26.27
CA ALA A 424 51.15 -20.86 27.47
C ALA A 424 50.51 -21.44 28.74
N THR A 425 49.18 -21.52 28.79
CA THR A 425 48.46 -22.11 29.93
C THR A 425 48.82 -23.58 30.15
N ILE A 426 48.92 -24.39 29.08
CA ILE A 426 49.32 -25.80 29.20
C ILE A 426 50.75 -25.94 29.72
N HIS A 427 51.66 -25.05 29.32
CA HIS A 427 53.04 -25.07 29.82
C HIS A 427 53.10 -24.74 31.31
N GLU A 428 52.32 -23.75 31.76
CA GLU A 428 52.26 -23.30 33.15
C GLU A 428 51.60 -24.31 34.11
N HIS A 429 50.75 -25.21 33.61
CA HIS A 429 50.18 -26.30 34.42
C HIS A 429 51.06 -27.58 34.41
N ARG A 430 52.15 -27.59 33.64
CA ARG A 430 53.04 -28.75 33.49
C ARG A 430 54.35 -28.61 34.27
N ASP A 431 54.73 -27.38 34.59
CA ASP A 431 55.80 -27.04 35.55
C ASP A 431 55.19 -26.91 36.96
#